data_AF-A0A924J4Z4-F1
#
_entry.id   AF-A0A924J4Z4-F1
#
_cell.length_a   1.000
_cell.length_b   1.000
_cell.length_c   1.000
_cell.angle_alpha   90.00
_cell.angle_beta   90.00
_cell.angle_gamma   90.00
#
_symmetry.space_group_name_H-M   'P 1'
#
loop_
_entity.id
_entity.type
_entity.pdbx_description
1 polymer ?
#
loop_
_entity_poly.entity_id
_entity_poly.type
_entity_poly.pdbx_seq_one_letter_code
_entity_poly.pdbx_strand_id
1 'polypeptide(L)'
;MGHGKHAGHSVAMFRDKFWISVVLTIPTLVWGHMLRTALGYTAPSFPGVTYFPAFFGTAVFCYGGLTFLKGAVQEIRDRRPGMMVLIALAISAAFGFSAAVLFGFPGPPLWEELASVVTIMLLGHWLEMRSVSQAQGALGELAKLLPDTATRVTGSGATETLDEVAVTELHDGDVLLVRSDPRDVARIITLSRASYRKMLQNSWRATGYNVIAIPLAAGVLALWGLTLTPAMAVGLMSLSTIIVAASAQLLRRAKR
;
A
#
# COMPACT_ATOMS: atom_id res chain seq x y z
N MET A 1 26.06 -19.79 -4.51
CA MET A 1 25.92 -18.65 -5.45
C MET A 1 24.74 -17.82 -4.96
N GLY A 2 24.93 -16.79 -4.14
CA GLY A 2 25.57 -15.52 -4.49
C GLY A 2 24.48 -14.45 -4.51
N HIS A 3 24.43 -13.66 -3.44
CA HIS A 3 23.47 -12.59 -3.12
C HIS A 3 23.15 -11.63 -4.28
N GLY A 4 21.89 -11.14 -4.37
CA GLY A 4 21.58 -9.99 -5.23
C GLY A 4 20.14 -9.75 -5.70
N LYS A 5 19.08 -10.21 -5.02
CA LYS A 5 17.68 -10.01 -5.50
C LYS A 5 16.76 -9.17 -4.60
N HIS A 6 17.28 -8.43 -3.62
CA HIS A 6 16.44 -7.63 -2.71
C HIS A 6 16.71 -6.11 -2.72
N ALA A 7 17.22 -5.55 -3.82
CA ALA A 7 17.48 -4.11 -3.93
C ALA A 7 16.25 -3.26 -4.33
N GLY A 8 15.06 -3.86 -4.51
CA GLY A 8 13.89 -3.17 -5.09
C GLY A 8 12.72 -2.85 -4.16
N HIS A 9 12.62 -3.45 -2.98
CA HIS A 9 11.41 -3.37 -2.12
C HIS A 9 11.76 -3.15 -0.64
N SER A 10 12.57 -2.13 -0.34
CA SER A 10 12.85 -1.77 1.06
C SER A 10 11.86 -0.72 1.55
N VAL A 11 11.40 -0.87 2.80
CA VAL A 11 10.56 0.12 3.50
C VAL A 11 11.22 1.51 3.49
N ALA A 12 12.55 1.55 3.53
CA ALA A 12 13.34 2.78 3.46
C ALA A 12 13.16 3.52 2.13
N MET A 13 13.11 2.81 1.00
CA MET A 13 12.93 3.43 -0.32
C MET A 13 11.62 4.22 -0.41
N PHE A 14 10.50 3.65 0.06
CA PHE A 14 9.21 4.34 0.06
C PHE A 14 9.16 5.49 1.06
N ARG A 15 9.82 5.36 2.21
CA ARG A 15 9.97 6.47 3.17
C ARG A 15 10.72 7.65 2.55
N ASP A 16 11.86 7.39 1.95
CA ASP A 16 12.74 8.43 1.41
C ASP A 16 12.05 9.11 0.22
N LYS A 17 11.39 8.33 -0.63
CA LYS A 17 10.57 8.86 -1.72
C LYS A 17 9.39 9.69 -1.23
N PHE A 18 8.69 9.23 -0.19
CA PHE A 18 7.58 9.97 0.40
C PHE A 18 8.00 11.37 0.84
N TRP A 19 9.08 11.50 1.61
CA TRP A 19 9.50 12.82 2.12
C TRP A 19 9.92 13.78 1.02
N ILE A 20 10.65 13.30 0.01
CA ILE A 20 11.03 14.13 -1.14
C ILE A 20 9.77 14.53 -1.93
N SER A 21 8.83 13.60 -2.16
CA SER A 21 7.56 13.90 -2.81
C SER A 21 6.69 14.88 -2.02
N VAL A 22 6.69 14.82 -0.68
CA VAL A 22 6.03 15.84 0.17
C VAL A 22 6.63 17.21 -0.08
N VAL A 23 7.97 17.33 -0.02
CA VAL A 23 8.67 18.60 -0.24
C VAL A 23 8.37 19.17 -1.62
N LEU A 24 8.30 18.33 -2.65
CA LEU A 24 7.94 18.75 -4.00
C LEU A 24 6.45 19.06 -4.16
N THR A 25 5.57 18.39 -3.42
CA THR A 25 4.11 18.60 -3.49
C THR A 25 3.68 19.90 -2.83
N ILE A 26 4.39 20.36 -1.78
CA ILE A 26 4.06 21.60 -1.08
C ILE A 26 4.04 22.81 -2.04
N PRO A 27 5.10 23.09 -2.83
CA PRO A 27 5.05 24.16 -3.83
C PRO A 27 3.94 24.00 -4.86
N THR A 28 3.67 22.76 -5.31
CA THR A 28 2.56 22.48 -6.25
C THR A 28 1.23 22.93 -5.67
N LEU A 29 0.98 22.67 -4.37
CA LEU A 29 -0.25 23.02 -3.68
C LEU A 29 -0.34 24.52 -3.36
N VAL A 30 0.77 25.14 -2.92
CA VAL A 30 0.82 26.57 -2.54
C VAL A 30 0.48 27.47 -3.73
N TRP A 31 1.04 27.19 -4.91
CA TRP A 31 0.75 27.94 -6.14
C TRP A 31 -0.39 27.36 -6.97
N GLY A 32 -1.00 26.30 -6.45
CA GLY A 32 -2.13 25.62 -7.00
C GLY A 32 -3.47 26.36 -6.81
N HIS A 33 -4.54 25.80 -7.35
CA HIS A 33 -5.91 26.27 -7.20
C HIS A 33 -6.61 25.69 -5.97
N MET A 34 -6.26 24.49 -5.49
CA MET A 34 -6.89 23.81 -4.35
C MET A 34 -6.79 24.61 -3.05
N LEU A 35 -5.62 25.17 -2.72
CA LEU A 35 -5.49 25.99 -1.49
C LEU A 35 -6.27 27.30 -1.60
N ARG A 36 -6.32 27.88 -2.80
CA ARG A 36 -7.06 29.13 -3.04
C ARG A 36 -8.57 28.92 -2.88
N THR A 37 -9.10 27.83 -3.42
CA THR A 37 -10.53 27.50 -3.31
C THR A 37 -10.92 26.99 -1.93
N ALA A 38 -10.05 26.22 -1.26
CA ALA A 38 -10.36 25.64 0.04
C ALA A 38 -10.20 26.60 1.23
N LEU A 39 -9.16 27.45 1.21
CA LEU A 39 -8.77 28.30 2.35
C LEU A 39 -8.92 29.79 2.06
N GLY A 40 -9.36 30.19 0.85
CA GLY A 40 -9.37 31.60 0.43
C GLY A 40 -7.96 32.20 0.35
N TYR A 41 -6.93 31.36 0.28
CA TYR A 41 -5.54 31.79 0.23
C TYR A 41 -5.24 32.51 -1.09
N THR A 42 -4.42 33.56 -1.06
CA THR A 42 -3.90 34.22 -2.26
C THR A 42 -2.40 33.99 -2.34
N ALA A 43 -1.98 33.21 -3.33
CA ALA A 43 -0.57 32.90 -3.52
C ALA A 43 0.19 34.14 -4.02
N PRO A 44 1.44 34.36 -3.58
CA PRO A 44 2.29 35.43 -4.10
C PRO A 44 2.43 35.34 -5.62
N SER A 45 2.19 36.45 -6.31
CA SER A 45 2.30 36.55 -7.76
C SER A 45 3.65 37.14 -8.17
N PHE A 46 4.31 36.49 -9.12
CA PHE A 46 5.54 36.96 -9.75
C PHE A 46 5.65 36.35 -11.17
N PRO A 47 6.48 36.90 -12.07
CA PRO A 47 6.62 36.39 -13.42
C PRO A 47 7.01 34.91 -13.45
N GLY A 48 6.28 34.09 -14.21
CA GLY A 48 6.55 32.65 -14.38
C GLY A 48 5.95 31.73 -13.30
N VAL A 49 5.31 32.29 -12.27
CA VAL A 49 4.69 31.51 -11.19
C VAL A 49 3.61 30.51 -11.66
N THR A 50 2.97 30.79 -12.79
CA THR A 50 1.93 29.94 -13.38
C THR A 50 2.45 28.57 -13.81
N TYR A 51 3.75 28.44 -14.05
CA TYR A 51 4.39 27.17 -14.41
C TYR A 51 4.87 26.35 -13.21
N PHE A 52 4.83 26.90 -12.00
CA PHE A 52 5.31 26.20 -10.79
C PHE A 52 4.56 24.89 -10.54
N PRO A 53 3.21 24.85 -10.56
CA PRO A 53 2.49 23.59 -10.40
C PRO A 53 2.88 22.55 -11.45
N ALA A 54 3.10 22.97 -12.71
CA ALA A 54 3.54 22.08 -13.78
C ALA A 54 4.95 21.53 -13.53
N PHE A 55 5.89 22.39 -13.16
CA PHE A 55 7.28 22.01 -12.89
C PHE A 55 7.37 21.02 -11.71
N PHE A 56 6.82 21.40 -10.55
CA PHE A 56 6.87 20.56 -9.36
C PHE A 56 5.98 19.32 -9.48
N GLY A 57 4.80 19.42 -10.10
CA GLY A 57 3.94 18.27 -10.41
C GLY A 57 4.64 17.25 -11.31
N THR A 58 5.35 17.70 -12.35
CA THR A 58 6.18 16.83 -13.19
C THR A 58 7.32 16.19 -12.39
N ALA A 59 7.98 16.94 -11.51
CA ALA A 59 9.02 16.39 -10.65
C ALA A 59 8.46 15.29 -9.72
N VAL A 60 7.26 15.48 -9.15
CA VAL A 60 6.58 14.46 -8.34
C VAL A 60 6.22 13.23 -9.18
N PHE A 61 5.69 13.41 -10.39
CA PHE A 61 5.38 12.31 -11.31
C PHE A 61 6.64 11.50 -11.66
N CYS A 62 7.71 12.17 -12.06
CA CYS A 62 8.96 11.52 -12.46
C CYS A 62 9.69 10.87 -11.27
N TYR A 63 9.67 11.47 -10.08
CA TYR A 63 10.43 10.93 -8.95
C TYR A 63 9.62 9.91 -8.13
N GLY A 64 8.43 10.32 -7.70
CA GLY A 64 7.51 9.52 -6.91
C GLY A 64 6.66 8.59 -7.77
N GLY A 65 6.04 9.13 -8.82
CA GLY A 65 5.13 8.37 -9.70
C GLY A 65 5.78 7.16 -10.38
N LEU A 66 7.08 7.23 -10.70
CA LEU A 66 7.81 6.12 -11.32
C LEU A 66 7.78 4.81 -10.51
N THR A 67 7.61 4.84 -9.18
CA THR A 67 7.47 3.58 -8.41
C THR A 67 6.20 2.84 -8.79
N PHE A 68 5.10 3.56 -8.97
CA PHE A 68 3.80 2.99 -9.33
C PHE A 68 3.78 2.56 -10.79
N LEU A 69 4.37 3.35 -11.70
CA LEU A 69 4.48 2.96 -13.11
C LEU A 69 5.29 1.68 -13.28
N LYS A 70 6.44 1.57 -12.62
CA LYS A 70 7.26 0.35 -12.65
C LYS A 70 6.52 -0.85 -12.05
N GLY A 71 5.84 -0.65 -10.91
CA GLY A 71 5.01 -1.68 -10.29
C GLY A 71 3.87 -2.14 -11.19
N ALA A 72 3.19 -1.21 -11.87
CA ALA A 72 2.10 -1.50 -12.79
C ALA A 72 2.55 -2.35 -13.99
N VAL A 73 3.72 -2.02 -14.57
CA VAL A 73 4.29 -2.81 -15.68
C VAL A 73 4.56 -4.24 -15.24
N GLN A 74 5.12 -4.44 -14.04
CA GLN A 74 5.35 -5.78 -13.48
C GLN A 74 4.03 -6.51 -13.26
N GLU A 75 3.05 -5.84 -12.66
CA GLU A 75 1.74 -6.40 -12.35
C GLU A 75 0.94 -6.84 -13.59
N ILE A 76 1.01 -6.05 -14.67
CA ILE A 76 0.45 -6.40 -15.98
C ILE A 76 1.20 -7.60 -16.58
N ARG A 77 2.53 -7.59 -16.54
CA ARG A 77 3.36 -8.68 -17.05
C ARG A 77 3.07 -10.00 -16.33
N ASP A 78 2.83 -9.92 -15.03
CA ASP A 78 2.52 -11.06 -14.16
C ASP A 78 1.03 -11.46 -14.23
N ARG A 79 0.22 -10.76 -15.03
CA ARG A 79 -1.23 -10.99 -15.23
C ARG A 79 -2.05 -10.94 -13.93
N ARG A 80 -1.65 -10.09 -12.99
CA ARG A 80 -2.31 -9.93 -11.69
C ARG A 80 -2.64 -8.47 -11.41
N PRO A 81 -3.43 -7.78 -12.25
CA PRO A 81 -3.74 -6.36 -12.09
C PRO A 81 -4.34 -6.07 -10.71
N GLY A 82 -3.86 -5.02 -10.08
CA GLY A 82 -4.18 -4.65 -8.71
C GLY A 82 -3.87 -3.18 -8.47
N MET A 83 -3.39 -2.85 -7.27
CA MET A 83 -3.37 -1.45 -6.81
C MET A 83 -2.35 -0.60 -7.58
N MET A 84 -1.22 -1.18 -8.00
CA MET A 84 -0.17 -0.44 -8.72
C MET A 84 -0.65 0.01 -10.10
N VAL A 85 -1.33 -0.87 -10.84
CA VAL A 85 -1.93 -0.54 -12.15
C VAL A 85 -2.97 0.56 -12.05
N LEU A 86 -3.88 0.48 -11.08
CA LEU A 86 -4.93 1.50 -10.90
C LEU A 86 -4.34 2.88 -10.59
N ILE A 87 -3.37 2.94 -9.68
CA ILE A 87 -2.68 4.19 -9.34
C ILE A 87 -1.92 4.72 -10.56
N ALA A 88 -1.15 3.86 -11.23
CA ALA A 88 -0.36 4.24 -12.42
C ALA A 88 -1.24 4.82 -13.53
N LEU A 89 -2.41 4.23 -13.78
CA LEU A 89 -3.38 4.73 -14.74
C LEU A 89 -3.88 6.13 -14.34
N ALA A 90 -4.29 6.31 -13.08
CA ALA A 90 -4.80 7.59 -12.59
C ALA A 90 -3.75 8.71 -12.70
N ILE A 91 -2.51 8.46 -12.25
CA ILE A 91 -1.45 9.47 -12.30
C ILE A 91 -0.99 9.74 -13.73
N SER A 92 -1.00 8.74 -14.63
CA SER A 92 -0.65 8.93 -16.04
C SER A 92 -1.72 9.72 -16.79
N ALA A 93 -3.01 9.45 -16.52
CA ALA A 93 -4.12 10.21 -17.08
C ALA A 93 -4.09 11.67 -16.60
N ALA A 94 -3.88 11.91 -15.30
CA ALA A 94 -3.75 13.24 -14.74
C ALA A 94 -2.55 13.99 -15.33
N PHE A 95 -1.41 13.32 -15.50
CA PHE A 95 -0.21 13.90 -16.12
C PHE A 95 -0.47 14.29 -17.57
N GLY A 96 -0.99 13.35 -18.37
CA GLY A 96 -1.27 13.56 -19.79
C GLY A 96 -2.27 14.70 -20.04
N PHE A 97 -3.36 14.74 -19.26
CA PHE A 97 -4.34 15.83 -19.33
C PHE A 97 -3.73 17.18 -18.94
N SER A 98 -2.96 17.23 -17.85
CA SER A 98 -2.33 18.47 -17.39
C SER A 98 -1.27 18.98 -18.37
N ALA A 99 -0.52 18.06 -19.00
CA ALA A 99 0.41 18.40 -20.07
C ALA A 99 -0.34 18.94 -21.30
N ALA A 100 -1.46 18.34 -21.70
CA ALA A 100 -2.28 18.86 -22.79
C ALA A 100 -2.78 20.28 -22.52
N VAL A 101 -3.25 20.56 -21.30
CA VAL A 101 -3.66 21.91 -20.89
C VAL A 101 -2.49 22.90 -20.98
N LEU A 102 -1.27 22.48 -20.61
CA LEU A 102 -0.07 23.31 -20.75
C LEU A 102 0.23 23.67 -22.22
N PHE A 103 -0.11 22.80 -23.16
CA PHE A 103 0.02 23.03 -24.61
C PHE A 103 -1.19 23.76 -25.24
N GLY A 104 -2.13 24.27 -24.42
CA GLY A 104 -3.24 25.11 -24.88
C GLY A 104 -4.59 24.42 -25.00
N PHE A 105 -4.72 23.17 -24.55
CA PHE A 105 -6.05 22.55 -24.45
C PHE A 105 -6.90 23.21 -23.35
N PRO A 106 -8.21 23.38 -23.56
CA PRO A 106 -9.08 24.00 -22.57
C PRO A 106 -9.31 23.08 -21.36
N GLY A 107 -9.13 23.62 -20.17
CA GLY A 107 -9.45 22.92 -18.92
C GLY A 107 -8.56 23.37 -17.75
N PRO A 108 -8.99 23.15 -16.50
CA PRO A 108 -8.11 23.34 -15.35
C PRO A 108 -7.08 22.20 -15.29
N PRO A 109 -5.77 22.48 -15.18
CA PRO A 109 -4.77 21.42 -15.09
C PRO A 109 -4.88 20.67 -13.76
N LEU A 110 -4.49 19.39 -13.76
CA LEU A 110 -4.61 18.47 -12.62
C LEU A 110 -3.25 18.22 -11.92
N TRP A 111 -2.35 19.20 -11.93
CA TRP A 111 -1.01 19.07 -11.36
C TRP A 111 -1.02 18.79 -9.85
N GLU A 112 -2.00 19.37 -9.15
CA GLU A 112 -2.14 19.27 -7.69
C GLU A 112 -2.72 17.92 -7.26
N GLU A 113 -3.73 17.46 -8.00
CA GLU A 113 -4.35 16.16 -7.82
C GLU A 113 -3.32 15.07 -8.08
N LEU A 114 -2.54 15.19 -9.16
CA LEU A 114 -1.43 14.30 -9.44
C LEU A 114 -0.43 14.26 -8.27
N ALA A 115 0.04 15.43 -7.82
CA ALA A 115 1.09 15.49 -6.81
C ALA A 115 0.60 14.95 -5.46
N SER A 116 -0.65 15.27 -5.10
CA SER A 116 -1.31 14.79 -3.90
C SER A 116 -1.55 13.29 -3.93
N VAL A 117 -2.08 12.75 -5.03
CA VAL A 117 -2.31 11.31 -5.19
C VAL A 117 -1.00 10.55 -5.09
N VAL A 118 0.05 10.96 -5.81
CA VAL A 118 1.36 10.30 -5.73
C VAL A 118 1.90 10.30 -4.30
N THR A 119 1.90 11.46 -3.64
CA THR A 119 2.44 11.61 -2.29
C THR A 119 1.68 10.78 -1.26
N ILE A 120 0.36 10.76 -1.34
CA ILE A 120 -0.50 10.03 -0.40
C ILE A 120 -0.43 8.53 -0.67
N MET A 121 -0.29 8.11 -1.92
CA MET A 121 -0.07 6.70 -2.25
C MET A 121 1.31 6.21 -1.79
N LEU A 122 2.35 7.04 -1.87
CA LEU A 122 3.67 6.71 -1.30
C LEU A 122 3.59 6.54 0.22
N LEU A 123 2.85 7.42 0.91
CA LEU A 123 2.57 7.30 2.33
C LEU A 123 1.85 5.99 2.65
N GLY A 124 0.77 5.69 1.92
CA GLY A 124 -0.03 4.47 2.10
C GLY A 124 0.84 3.22 1.98
N HIS A 125 1.63 3.12 0.92
CA HIS A 125 2.54 1.99 0.70
C HIS A 125 3.62 1.90 1.78
N TRP A 126 4.20 3.04 2.19
CA TRP A 126 5.17 3.07 3.29
C TRP A 126 4.55 2.54 4.59
N LEU A 127 3.34 2.96 4.94
CA LEU A 127 2.62 2.51 6.13
C LEU A 127 2.26 1.02 6.05
N GLU A 128 1.81 0.55 4.89
CA GLU A 128 1.50 -0.86 4.63
C GLU A 128 2.74 -1.74 4.85
N MET A 129 3.87 -1.44 4.19
CA MET A 129 5.06 -2.28 4.32
C MET A 129 5.73 -2.18 5.69
N ARG A 130 5.65 -1.03 6.37
CA ARG A 130 6.05 -0.92 7.77
C ARG A 130 5.21 -1.84 8.66
N SER A 131 3.93 -2.02 8.32
CA SER A 131 3.04 -2.93 9.06
C SER A 131 3.31 -4.42 8.77
N VAL A 132 3.73 -4.78 7.54
CA VAL A 132 4.01 -6.17 7.14
C VAL A 132 5.43 -6.61 7.55
N SER A 133 6.46 -5.80 7.30
CA SER A 133 7.86 -6.17 7.60
C SER A 133 8.12 -6.37 9.10
N GLN A 134 7.44 -5.62 9.98
CA GLN A 134 7.54 -5.83 11.43
C GLN A 134 6.87 -7.14 11.90
N ALA A 135 5.80 -7.58 11.22
CA ALA A 135 5.15 -8.85 11.53
C ALA A 135 6.03 -10.03 11.08
N GLN A 136 6.67 -9.93 9.92
CA GLN A 136 7.60 -10.94 9.41
C GLN A 136 8.91 -11.00 10.19
N GLY A 137 9.44 -9.86 10.68
CA GLY A 137 10.62 -9.85 11.53
C GLY A 137 10.40 -10.59 12.85
N ALA A 138 9.25 -10.40 13.49
CA ALA A 138 8.88 -11.14 14.70
C ALA A 138 8.67 -12.64 14.43
N LEU A 139 8.06 -13.00 13.29
CA LEU A 139 7.92 -14.39 12.87
C LEU A 139 9.27 -15.04 12.50
N GLY A 140 10.21 -14.27 11.95
CA GLY A 140 11.57 -14.70 11.66
C GLY A 140 12.38 -14.97 12.93
N GLU A 141 12.22 -14.15 13.96
CA GLU A 141 12.79 -14.46 15.29
C GLU A 141 12.12 -15.67 15.95
N LEU A 142 10.80 -15.87 15.76
CA LEU A 142 10.13 -17.11 16.18
C LEU A 142 10.56 -18.33 15.34
N ALA A 143 10.88 -18.15 14.06
CA ALA A 143 11.36 -19.21 13.18
C ALA A 143 12.77 -19.68 13.56
N LYS A 144 13.62 -18.79 14.10
CA LYS A 144 14.89 -19.18 14.72
C LYS A 144 14.72 -20.00 15.99
N LEU A 145 13.52 -19.99 16.57
CA LEU A 145 13.15 -20.81 17.73
C LEU A 145 12.43 -22.09 17.32
N LEU A 146 12.12 -22.28 16.02
CA LEU A 146 11.64 -23.57 15.53
C LEU A 146 12.82 -24.55 15.56
N PRO A 147 12.63 -25.76 16.09
CA PRO A 147 13.71 -26.72 16.18
C PRO A 147 14.12 -27.16 14.77
N ASP A 148 15.43 -27.12 14.48
CA ASP A 148 16.01 -27.57 13.21
C ASP A 148 15.98 -29.12 13.08
N THR A 149 15.68 -29.79 14.18
CA THR A 149 15.60 -31.23 14.33
C THR A 149 14.23 -31.65 14.88
N ALA A 150 13.76 -32.83 14.45
CA ALA A 150 12.55 -33.46 14.95
C ALA A 150 12.89 -34.87 15.42
N THR A 151 12.30 -35.29 16.54
CA THR A 151 12.42 -36.68 17.01
C THR A 151 11.40 -37.54 16.27
N ARG A 152 11.87 -38.34 15.32
CA ARG A 152 11.07 -39.35 14.60
C ARG A 152 11.06 -40.65 15.40
N VAL A 153 9.89 -41.27 15.47
CA VAL A 153 9.68 -42.60 16.04
C VAL A 153 9.73 -43.60 14.88
N THR A 154 10.72 -44.48 14.91
CA THR A 154 10.87 -45.56 13.93
C THR A 154 10.60 -46.89 14.62
N GLY A 155 9.64 -47.69 14.11
CA GLY A 155 9.27 -49.00 14.66
C GLY A 155 7.80 -49.08 15.11
N SER A 156 7.39 -50.24 15.64
CA SER A 156 6.02 -50.50 16.10
C SER A 156 6.04 -51.43 17.33
N GLY A 157 5.37 -51.03 18.41
CA GLY A 157 5.25 -51.83 19.64
C GLY A 157 6.48 -51.75 20.54
N ALA A 158 6.98 -52.88 21.06
CA ALA A 158 8.10 -52.91 22.01
C ALA A 158 9.48 -52.56 21.41
N THR A 159 9.54 -52.26 20.11
CA THR A 159 10.77 -51.93 19.36
C THR A 159 10.62 -50.55 18.71
N GLU A 160 10.27 -49.55 19.51
CA GLU A 160 10.26 -48.16 19.07
C GLU A 160 11.64 -47.53 19.33
N THR A 161 12.22 -46.94 18.29
CA THR A 161 13.49 -46.23 18.32
C THR A 161 13.26 -44.76 18.03
N LEU A 162 13.96 -43.89 18.76
CA LEU A 162 13.85 -42.44 18.63
C LEU A 162 15.08 -41.91 17.90
N ASP A 163 14.86 -41.40 16.70
CA ASP A 163 15.91 -40.83 15.86
C ASP A 163 15.70 -39.31 15.75
N GLU A 164 16.75 -38.54 15.99
CA GLU A 164 16.73 -37.10 15.76
C GLU A 164 17.11 -36.82 14.30
N VAL A 165 16.15 -36.34 13.52
CA VAL A 165 16.30 -36.09 12.08
C VAL A 165 16.08 -34.61 11.79
N ALA A 166 16.81 -34.08 10.80
CA ALA A 166 16.57 -32.72 10.34
C ALA A 166 15.14 -32.59 9.81
N VAL A 167 14.47 -31.46 10.04
CA VAL A 167 13.09 -31.25 9.56
C VAL A 167 12.99 -31.38 8.02
N THR A 168 14.09 -31.12 7.31
CA THR A 168 14.20 -31.29 5.84
C THR A 168 14.25 -32.74 5.36
N GLU A 169 14.46 -33.70 6.26
CA GLU A 169 14.58 -35.14 5.95
C GLU A 169 13.31 -35.92 6.29
N LEU A 170 12.24 -35.22 6.69
CA LEU A 170 10.95 -35.81 7.01
C LEU A 170 10.16 -36.15 5.74
N HIS A 171 9.54 -37.32 5.75
CA HIS A 171 8.73 -37.80 4.63
C HIS A 171 7.26 -37.98 5.07
N ASP A 172 6.34 -37.96 4.10
CA ASP A 172 4.92 -38.21 4.34
C ASP A 172 4.73 -39.61 4.98
N GLY A 173 4.12 -39.64 6.17
CA GLY A 173 3.90 -40.87 6.96
C GLY A 173 4.83 -41.05 8.17
N ASP A 174 5.83 -40.18 8.35
CA ASP A 174 6.70 -40.20 9.54
C ASP A 174 5.91 -39.89 10.84
N VAL A 175 6.13 -40.70 11.88
CA VAL A 175 5.55 -40.50 13.21
C VAL A 175 6.53 -39.70 14.07
N LEU A 176 6.13 -38.49 14.48
CA LEU A 176 6.99 -37.57 15.23
C LEU A 176 6.55 -37.47 16.68
N LEU A 177 7.52 -37.54 17.61
CA LEU A 177 7.28 -37.35 19.02
C LEU A 177 7.36 -35.86 19.37
N VAL A 178 6.27 -35.13 19.13
CA VAL A 178 6.14 -33.74 19.57
C VAL A 178 5.80 -33.73 21.06
N ARG A 179 6.64 -33.11 21.90
CA ARG A 179 6.23 -32.71 23.25
C ARG A 179 5.09 -31.71 23.10
N SER A 180 3.86 -32.21 23.14
CA SER A 180 2.65 -31.52 22.69
C SER A 180 2.08 -30.66 23.82
N ASP A 181 1.99 -29.34 23.62
CA ASP A 181 0.96 -28.55 24.30
C ASP A 181 -0.24 -28.37 23.34
N PRO A 182 -1.39 -29.03 23.56
CA PRO A 182 -2.59 -28.91 22.71
C PRO A 182 -3.12 -27.47 22.59
N ARG A 183 -2.62 -26.52 23.39
CA ARG A 183 -2.92 -25.08 23.27
C ARG A 183 -2.39 -24.45 21.97
N ASP A 184 -1.40 -25.04 21.31
CA ASP A 184 -0.84 -24.49 20.06
C ASP A 184 -1.83 -24.56 18.88
N VAL A 185 -2.62 -25.64 18.82
CA VAL A 185 -3.71 -25.77 17.85
C VAL A 185 -4.77 -24.68 18.08
N ALA A 186 -5.13 -24.44 19.35
CA ALA A 186 -6.07 -23.38 19.71
C ALA A 186 -5.54 -21.98 19.36
N ARG A 187 -4.23 -21.73 19.52
CA ARG A 187 -3.60 -20.46 19.12
C ARG A 187 -3.65 -20.23 17.62
N ILE A 188 -3.35 -21.24 16.80
CA ILE A 188 -3.39 -21.14 15.33
C ILE A 188 -4.81 -20.85 14.83
N ILE A 189 -5.82 -21.54 15.36
CA ILE A 189 -7.23 -21.31 14.98
C ILE A 189 -7.66 -19.89 15.37
N THR A 190 -7.27 -19.43 16.55
CA THR A 190 -7.62 -18.08 17.03
C THR A 190 -6.96 -17.01 16.17
N LEU A 191 -5.68 -17.19 15.81
CA LEU A 191 -4.94 -16.28 14.94
C LEU A 191 -5.53 -16.24 13.52
N SER A 192 -5.84 -17.40 12.94
CA SER A 192 -6.45 -17.52 11.61
C SER A 192 -7.81 -16.83 11.55
N ARG A 193 -8.69 -17.08 12.54
CA ARG A 193 -10.00 -16.41 12.64
C ARG A 193 -9.87 -14.90 12.81
N ALA A 194 -8.90 -14.43 13.59
CA ALA A 194 -8.63 -13.00 13.74
C ALA A 194 -8.13 -12.37 12.44
N SER A 195 -7.21 -13.03 11.74
CA SER A 195 -6.70 -12.61 10.43
C SER A 195 -7.80 -12.55 9.38
N TYR A 196 -8.61 -13.61 9.29
CA TYR A 196 -9.74 -13.71 8.36
C TYR A 196 -10.77 -12.59 8.60
N ARG A 197 -11.11 -12.32 9.86
CA ARG A 197 -12.03 -11.23 10.22
C ARG A 197 -11.49 -9.86 9.81
N LYS A 198 -10.18 -9.64 9.96
CA LYS A 198 -9.56 -8.38 9.55
C LYS A 198 -9.50 -8.23 8.03
N MET A 199 -9.23 -9.31 7.31
CA MET A 199 -9.30 -9.35 5.84
C MET A 199 -10.72 -9.00 5.38
N LEU A 200 -11.75 -9.61 5.98
CA LEU A 200 -13.15 -9.34 5.64
C LEU A 200 -13.56 -7.89 5.95
N GLN A 201 -13.12 -7.33 7.08
CA GLN A 201 -13.31 -5.91 7.40
C GLN A 201 -12.64 -5.00 6.37
N ASN A 202 -11.42 -5.31 5.94
CA ASN A 202 -10.71 -4.50 4.94
C ASN A 202 -11.44 -4.54 3.58
N SER A 203 -11.85 -5.74 3.14
CA SER A 203 -12.61 -5.92 1.91
C SER A 203 -13.96 -5.23 1.94
N TRP A 204 -14.73 -5.32 3.04
CA TRP A 204 -16.03 -4.64 3.15
C TRP A 204 -15.90 -3.13 3.04
N ARG A 205 -14.86 -2.55 3.64
CA ARG A 205 -14.59 -1.10 3.56
C ARG A 205 -14.18 -0.67 2.15
N ALA A 206 -13.34 -1.45 1.47
CA ALA A 206 -12.93 -1.18 0.11
C ALA A 206 -14.11 -1.27 -0.87
N THR A 207 -14.91 -2.34 -0.77
CA THR A 207 -16.10 -2.53 -1.59
C THR A 207 -17.14 -1.44 -1.32
N GLY A 208 -17.42 -1.12 -0.05
CA GLY A 208 -18.37 -0.07 0.30
C GLY A 208 -17.96 1.30 -0.23
N TYR A 209 -16.68 1.66 -0.14
CA TYR A 209 -16.18 2.91 -0.71
C TYR A 209 -16.33 2.92 -2.24
N ASN A 210 -15.96 1.84 -2.94
CA ASN A 210 -16.08 1.78 -4.40
C ASN A 210 -17.53 1.83 -4.89
N VAL A 211 -18.46 1.18 -4.19
CA VAL A 211 -19.90 1.24 -4.50
C VAL A 211 -20.45 2.65 -4.41
N ILE A 212 -19.92 3.49 -3.51
CA ILE A 212 -20.33 4.88 -3.37
C ILE A 212 -19.54 5.77 -4.34
N ALA A 213 -18.22 5.68 -4.34
CA ALA A 213 -17.32 6.58 -5.04
C ALA A 213 -17.40 6.48 -6.56
N ILE A 214 -17.59 5.30 -7.14
CA ILE A 214 -17.65 5.12 -8.61
C ILE A 214 -18.90 5.80 -9.19
N PRO A 215 -20.12 5.57 -8.70
CA PRO A 215 -21.31 6.30 -9.16
C PRO A 215 -21.22 7.82 -8.95
N LEU A 216 -20.68 8.24 -7.81
CA LEU A 216 -20.48 9.64 -7.48
C LEU A 216 -19.49 10.30 -8.47
N ALA A 217 -18.38 9.64 -8.78
CA ALA A 217 -17.39 10.12 -9.75
C ALA A 217 -17.93 10.09 -11.19
N ALA A 218 -18.81 9.13 -11.50
CA ALA A 218 -19.54 9.06 -12.77
C ALA A 218 -20.63 10.15 -12.91
N GLY A 219 -20.83 10.98 -11.87
CA GLY A 219 -21.76 12.11 -11.93
C GLY A 219 -23.20 11.74 -11.66
N VAL A 220 -23.50 10.63 -10.95
CA VAL A 220 -24.88 10.25 -10.60
C VAL A 220 -25.62 11.36 -9.84
N LEU A 221 -24.90 12.15 -9.04
CA LEU A 221 -25.47 13.29 -8.30
C LEU A 221 -25.51 14.60 -9.11
N ALA A 222 -25.03 14.61 -10.35
CA ALA A 222 -25.06 15.80 -11.20
C ALA A 222 -26.50 16.27 -11.49
N LEU A 223 -27.45 15.33 -11.52
CA LEU A 223 -28.89 15.62 -11.65
C LEU A 223 -29.45 16.45 -10.48
N TRP A 224 -28.78 16.44 -9.32
CA TRP A 224 -29.12 17.22 -8.14
C TRP A 224 -28.21 18.45 -7.95
N GLY A 225 -27.46 18.83 -8.99
CA GLY A 225 -26.52 19.96 -8.95
C GLY A 225 -25.25 19.70 -8.16
N LEU A 226 -25.03 18.46 -7.69
CA LEU A 226 -23.87 18.06 -6.91
C LEU A 226 -22.85 17.37 -7.83
N THR A 227 -21.75 18.07 -8.12
CA THR A 227 -20.62 17.51 -8.87
C THR A 227 -19.45 17.22 -7.95
N LEU A 228 -18.84 16.04 -8.10
CA LEU A 228 -17.58 15.74 -7.42
C LEU A 228 -16.44 16.43 -8.15
N THR A 229 -15.82 17.41 -7.51
CA THR A 229 -14.58 17.99 -8.04
C THR A 229 -13.42 17.00 -7.84
N PRO A 230 -12.40 17.02 -8.72
CA PRO A 230 -11.18 16.22 -8.55
C PRO A 230 -10.53 16.42 -7.17
N ALA A 231 -10.53 17.65 -6.66
CA ALA A 231 -10.09 17.99 -5.31
C ALA A 231 -10.83 17.20 -4.21
N MET A 232 -12.16 17.07 -4.30
CA MET A 232 -12.96 16.28 -3.35
C MET A 232 -12.65 14.79 -3.45
N ALA A 233 -12.47 14.27 -4.68
CA ALA A 233 -12.13 12.86 -4.90
C ALA A 233 -10.77 12.51 -4.26
N VAL A 234 -9.77 13.38 -4.44
CA VAL A 234 -8.46 13.24 -3.78
C VAL A 234 -8.61 13.30 -2.27
N GLY A 235 -9.36 14.26 -1.72
CA GLY A 235 -9.61 14.37 -0.28
C GLY A 235 -10.22 13.10 0.32
N LEU A 236 -11.28 12.56 -0.30
CA LEU A 236 -11.95 11.34 0.16
C LEU A 236 -11.04 10.10 0.10
N MET A 237 -10.30 9.96 -1.00
CA MET A 237 -9.37 8.83 -1.19
C MET A 237 -8.21 8.88 -0.17
N SER A 238 -7.75 10.09 0.13
CA SER A 238 -6.69 10.33 1.12
C SER A 238 -7.15 10.01 2.52
N LEU A 239 -8.36 10.46 2.88
CA LEU A 239 -8.97 10.16 4.17
C LEU A 239 -9.14 8.64 4.35
N SER A 240 -9.63 7.94 3.33
CA SER A 240 -9.77 6.48 3.35
C SER A 240 -8.44 5.78 3.60
N THR A 241 -7.38 6.19 2.88
CA THR A 241 -6.02 5.64 3.04
C THR A 241 -5.49 5.81 4.45
N ILE A 242 -5.66 7.01 5.04
CA ILE A 242 -5.24 7.30 6.41
C ILE A 242 -6.02 6.46 7.42
N ILE A 243 -7.34 6.35 7.28
CA ILE A 243 -8.18 5.58 8.22
C ILE A 243 -7.86 4.07 8.12
N VAL A 244 -7.65 3.54 6.92
CA VAL A 244 -7.25 2.14 6.72
C VAL A 244 -5.89 1.88 7.36
N ALA A 245 -4.91 2.76 7.12
CA ALA A 245 -3.59 2.66 7.72
C ALA A 245 -3.63 2.76 9.26
N ALA A 246 -4.43 3.69 9.81
CA ALA A 246 -4.62 3.83 11.26
C ALA A 246 -5.30 2.58 11.87
N SER A 247 -6.30 2.02 11.19
CA SER A 247 -6.98 0.79 11.61
C SER A 247 -6.07 -0.44 11.59
N ALA A 248 -5.07 -0.47 10.70
CA ALA A 248 -4.04 -1.51 10.68
C ALA A 248 -3.09 -1.38 11.89
N GLN A 249 -2.83 -0.15 12.36
CA GLN A 249 -1.99 0.10 13.54
C GLN A 249 -2.69 -0.18 14.87
N LEU A 250 -3.99 0.12 14.99
CA LEU A 250 -4.76 -0.05 16.24
C LEU A 250 -4.89 -1.50 16.71
N LEU A 251 -4.92 -2.48 15.80
CA LEU A 251 -4.91 -3.91 16.16
C LEU A 251 -3.67 -4.34 16.95
N ARG A 252 -2.57 -3.58 16.85
CA ARG A 252 -1.31 -3.90 17.55
C ARG A 252 -1.33 -3.49 19.02
N ARG A 253 -2.20 -2.57 19.42
CA ARG A 253 -2.34 -2.15 20.83
C ARG A 253 -3.22 -3.09 21.64
N ALA A 254 -4.13 -3.81 20.99
CA ALA A 254 -5.02 -4.77 21.65
C ALA A 254 -4.39 -6.15 21.91
N LYS A 255 -3.10 -6.35 21.55
CA LYS A 255 -2.39 -7.62 21.68
C LYS A 255 -1.07 -7.51 22.46
N ARG A 256 -0.86 -6.40 23.17
CA ARG A 256 0.09 -6.34 24.28
C ARG A 256 -0.60 -6.81 25.55
#